data_AF-A0A6C0LLE5-F1
#
_entry.id   AF-A0A6C0LLE5-F1
#
_cell.length_a   1.000
_cell.length_b   1.000
_cell.length_c   1.000
_cell.angle_alpha   90.00
_cell.angle_beta   90.00
_cell.angle_gamma   90.00
#
_symmetry.space_group_name_H-M   'P 1'
#
loop_
_entity.id
_entity.type
_entity.pdbx_description
1 polymer ?
#
loop_
_entity_poly.entity_id
_entity_poly.type
_entity_poly.pdbx_seq_one_letter_code
_entity_poly.pdbx_strand_id
1 'polypeptide(L)'
;MIIGGSRYRNSILAYGGECCSNLRNFNKRSSPKVTDSKVLTDLKESSEQICSIDGNSKSCKVSKQHVEDAEKSMSNPSSPLEMVDDTVLSSMFDKDSKKVTFDVYTTPCPCKETTEQAQAKSKEGLCNPDNKDKILDFVEDFVKTYEKRKGNVKPANVEDTDNINVKKAANIIKHNCTTEECVLSSVVEDNMDEGGICSTLGFKSELNDECKGPLKPDGPRNNTGWLSNDNTDDVLRDIEKEFPEFFPFKTTMTDFSEGGDRWLGNSKEKSLSNSFNIIKKYINSGDKTCFGCIINTDKTKNCKSGKCGTHWVCIFVDCRKSSEVPWTIEYFDSVGDPPSSEVCTWQEDLKKKIEIYREDKGDRGGVICEANNIQHQSGNNECGVYTTYFIRSRVEGIPFSRFLNRRLPDSVMISYRRHLFSSRK
;
A
#
# COMPACT_ATOMS: atom_id res chain seq x y z
N MET A 1 -14.77 29.17 -61.30
CA MET A 1 -14.86 30.36 -60.44
C MET A 1 -13.94 30.14 -59.24
N ILE A 2 -12.88 30.94 -59.13
CA ILE A 2 -11.98 31.17 -57.98
C ILE A 2 -11.36 29.96 -57.24
N ILE A 3 -10.03 29.96 -57.28
CA ILE A 3 -9.02 29.11 -56.63
C ILE A 3 -8.87 29.48 -55.14
N GLY A 4 -8.40 28.55 -54.28
CA GLY A 4 -7.57 28.93 -53.12
C GLY A 4 -7.81 28.16 -51.83
N GLY A 5 -6.82 27.39 -51.37
CA GLY A 5 -6.88 26.66 -50.10
C GLY A 5 -6.27 27.41 -48.91
N SER A 6 -6.56 26.89 -47.70
CA SER A 6 -5.93 27.29 -46.43
C SER A 6 -5.83 26.03 -45.54
N ARG A 7 -4.65 25.44 -45.39
CA ARG A 7 -3.78 25.64 -44.21
C ARG A 7 -4.52 25.49 -42.87
N TYR A 8 -4.70 24.26 -42.40
CA TYR A 8 -4.67 24.02 -40.95
C TYR A 8 -3.22 24.16 -40.48
N ARG A 9 -2.92 25.32 -39.89
CA ARG A 9 -1.61 25.61 -39.28
C ARG A 9 -1.48 24.85 -37.96
N ASN A 10 -0.23 24.53 -37.62
CA ASN A 10 0.18 24.25 -36.25
C ASN A 10 -0.43 25.28 -35.29
N SER A 11 -1.26 24.82 -34.37
CA SER A 11 -1.57 25.51 -33.11
C SER A 11 -1.10 24.63 -31.96
N ILE A 12 0.22 24.64 -31.75
CA ILE A 12 0.80 24.34 -30.45
C ILE A 12 0.31 25.46 -29.53
N LEU A 13 -0.81 25.23 -28.85
CA LEU A 13 -1.32 26.08 -27.79
C LEU A 13 -1.03 25.41 -26.46
N ALA A 14 -0.30 26.14 -25.61
CA ALA A 14 0.17 25.64 -24.34
C ALA A 14 -1.00 25.52 -23.33
N TYR A 15 -1.55 24.31 -23.20
CA TYR A 15 -2.28 23.91 -22.01
C TYR A 15 -1.27 23.52 -20.92
N GLY A 16 -0.87 24.52 -20.13
CA GLY A 16 -0.07 24.33 -18.93
C GLY A 16 -0.92 24.34 -17.67
N GLY A 17 -0.75 23.35 -16.80
CA GLY A 17 -0.89 23.56 -15.36
C GLY A 17 -2.20 23.20 -14.66
N GLU A 18 -3.20 22.57 -15.29
CA GLU A 18 -4.49 22.32 -14.61
C GLU A 18 -4.42 21.33 -13.44
N CYS A 19 -3.53 20.32 -13.48
CA CYS A 19 -3.44 19.36 -12.37
C CYS A 19 -2.86 20.02 -11.10
N CYS A 20 -1.82 20.85 -11.22
CA CYS A 20 -1.17 21.45 -10.05
C CYS A 20 -1.62 22.89 -9.70
N SER A 21 -2.33 23.62 -10.58
CA SER A 21 -2.90 24.93 -10.24
C SER A 21 -4.12 24.83 -9.32
N ASN A 22 -4.95 23.79 -9.48
CA ASN A 22 -6.07 23.53 -8.58
C ASN A 22 -5.59 23.17 -7.16
N LEU A 23 -4.52 22.39 -7.03
CA LEU A 23 -3.94 21.99 -5.74
C LEU A 23 -3.42 23.20 -4.93
N ARG A 24 -2.78 24.18 -5.57
CA ARG A 24 -2.25 25.38 -4.87
C ARG A 24 -3.32 26.25 -4.21
N ASN A 25 -4.57 26.18 -4.67
CA ASN A 25 -5.67 27.00 -4.14
C ASN A 25 -6.39 26.37 -2.92
N PHE A 26 -6.10 25.11 -2.56
CA PHE A 26 -6.70 24.45 -1.40
C PHE A 26 -6.12 24.91 -0.03
N ASN A 27 -4.91 25.49 0.00
CA ASN A 27 -4.15 25.86 1.21
C ASN A 27 -4.72 27.02 2.06
N LYS A 28 -6.03 27.30 2.01
CA LYS A 28 -6.66 28.44 2.71
C LYS A 28 -7.88 28.08 3.56
N ARG A 29 -8.09 26.81 3.90
CA ARG A 29 -9.15 26.39 4.83
C ARG A 29 -8.57 25.60 5.99
N SER A 30 -8.80 26.07 7.20
CA SER A 30 -8.51 25.32 8.43
C SER A 30 -9.40 24.07 8.49
N SER A 31 -8.78 22.91 8.67
CA SER A 31 -9.49 21.64 8.81
C SER A 31 -10.25 21.60 10.15
N PRO A 32 -11.54 21.23 10.18
CA PRO A 32 -12.29 21.13 11.43
C PRO A 32 -11.80 19.97 12.30
N LYS A 33 -11.73 20.16 13.63
CA LYS A 33 -11.50 19.07 14.59
C LYS A 33 -12.69 18.09 14.50
N VAL A 34 -12.44 16.84 14.10
CA VAL A 34 -13.47 15.77 14.03
C VAL A 34 -13.45 14.98 15.34
N THR A 35 -14.62 14.73 15.92
CA THR A 35 -14.78 13.95 17.16
C THR A 35 -14.95 12.45 16.89
N ASP A 36 -14.49 11.60 17.80
CA ASP A 36 -14.51 10.14 17.61
C ASP A 36 -15.94 9.57 17.43
N SER A 37 -16.93 10.19 18.07
CA SER A 37 -18.36 9.87 17.88
C SER A 37 -18.84 10.06 16.43
N LYS A 38 -18.31 11.08 15.73
CA LYS A 38 -18.60 11.29 14.32
C LYS A 38 -17.88 10.24 13.46
N VAL A 39 -16.63 9.93 13.77
CA VAL A 39 -15.84 8.91 13.08
C VAL A 39 -16.55 7.54 13.05
N LEU A 40 -17.19 7.14 14.15
CA LEU A 40 -17.96 5.90 14.22
C LEU A 40 -19.26 5.96 13.41
N THR A 41 -19.95 7.10 13.43
CA THR A 41 -21.17 7.31 12.62
C THR A 41 -20.85 7.22 11.13
N ASP A 42 -19.83 7.94 10.68
CA ASP A 42 -19.39 7.96 9.27
C ASP A 42 -18.92 6.55 8.80
N LEU A 43 -18.30 5.76 9.69
CA LEU A 43 -17.94 4.36 9.41
C LEU A 43 -19.17 3.45 9.23
N LYS A 44 -20.22 3.66 10.04
CA LYS A 44 -21.48 2.91 9.92
C LYS A 44 -22.20 3.22 8.61
N GLU A 45 -22.34 4.49 8.27
CA GLU A 45 -22.93 4.93 7.00
C GLU A 45 -22.15 4.37 5.80
N SER A 46 -20.81 4.46 5.82
CA SER A 46 -19.97 3.87 4.77
C SER A 46 -20.10 2.35 4.70
N SER A 47 -20.23 1.67 5.83
CA SER A 47 -20.45 0.21 5.86
C SER A 47 -21.83 -0.18 5.32
N GLU A 48 -22.89 0.56 5.65
CA GLU A 48 -24.23 0.33 5.10
C GLU A 48 -24.23 0.51 3.58
N GLN A 49 -23.59 1.56 3.07
CA GLN A 49 -23.42 1.79 1.63
C GLN A 49 -22.68 0.64 0.95
N ILE A 50 -21.51 0.21 1.48
CA ILE A 50 -20.73 -0.90 0.92
C ILE A 50 -21.52 -2.22 0.95
N CYS A 51 -22.26 -2.48 2.04
CA CYS A 51 -23.10 -3.66 2.18
C CYS A 51 -24.38 -3.65 1.34
N SER A 52 -24.84 -2.48 0.88
CA SER A 52 -26.01 -2.37 -0.01
C SER A 52 -25.73 -2.90 -1.43
N ILE A 53 -24.46 -2.94 -1.84
CA ILE A 53 -24.03 -3.40 -3.18
C ILE A 53 -23.97 -4.93 -3.25
N ASP A 54 -23.28 -5.57 -2.30
CA ASP A 54 -23.35 -7.02 -2.05
C ASP A 54 -23.02 -7.29 -0.57
N GLY A 55 -24.05 -7.70 0.18
CA GLY A 55 -23.96 -8.02 1.60
C GLY A 55 -23.03 -9.20 1.95
N ASN A 56 -22.50 -9.95 0.98
CA ASN A 56 -21.67 -11.13 1.16
C ASN A 56 -20.20 -11.03 0.68
N SER A 57 -19.79 -9.88 0.11
CA SER A 57 -18.47 -9.54 -0.49
C SER A 57 -17.24 -9.46 0.48
N LYS A 58 -15.97 -9.22 0.00
CA LYS A 58 -14.81 -8.69 0.82
C LYS A 58 -15.41 -7.52 1.58
N SER A 59 -15.86 -6.57 0.76
CA SER A 59 -16.03 -5.18 1.09
C SER A 59 -17.03 -5.00 2.22
N CYS A 60 -18.21 -5.64 2.15
CA CYS A 60 -19.21 -5.55 3.22
C CYS A 60 -18.75 -6.17 4.54
N LYS A 61 -17.98 -7.25 4.48
CA LYS A 61 -17.45 -7.90 5.69
C LYS A 61 -16.33 -7.07 6.32
N VAL A 62 -15.47 -6.43 5.50
CA VAL A 62 -14.47 -5.47 6.00
C VAL A 62 -15.13 -4.27 6.64
N SER A 63 -16.10 -3.66 5.96
CA SER A 63 -16.69 -2.41 6.42
C SER A 63 -17.42 -2.59 7.75
N LYS A 64 -18.10 -3.73 7.93
CA LYS A 64 -18.75 -4.11 9.19
C LYS A 64 -17.75 -4.33 10.32
N GLN A 65 -16.66 -5.04 10.07
CA GLN A 65 -15.68 -5.34 11.11
C GLN A 65 -14.81 -4.11 11.44
N HIS A 66 -14.55 -3.20 10.49
CA HIS A 66 -13.98 -1.88 10.75
C HIS A 66 -14.88 -0.99 11.63
N VAL A 67 -16.20 -1.14 11.51
CA VAL A 67 -17.17 -0.53 12.45
C VAL A 67 -17.01 -1.16 13.84
N GLU A 68 -17.08 -2.49 13.95
CA GLU A 68 -16.94 -3.19 15.24
C GLU A 68 -15.62 -2.89 15.96
N ASP A 69 -14.52 -2.75 15.21
CA ASP A 69 -13.20 -2.47 15.79
C ASP A 69 -13.06 -1.00 16.21
N ALA A 70 -13.70 -0.08 15.49
CA ALA A 70 -13.88 1.29 15.97
C ALA A 70 -14.72 1.31 17.27
N GLU A 71 -15.84 0.58 17.34
CA GLU A 71 -16.64 0.44 18.56
C GLU A 71 -15.82 -0.12 19.73
N LYS A 72 -15.07 -1.21 19.52
CA LYS A 72 -14.17 -1.80 20.54
C LYS A 72 -13.15 -0.77 21.02
N SER A 73 -12.49 -0.06 20.10
CA SER A 73 -11.48 0.96 20.44
C SER A 73 -12.04 2.13 21.26
N MET A 74 -13.29 2.52 21.01
CA MET A 74 -13.98 3.58 21.75
C MET A 74 -14.56 3.11 23.08
N SER A 75 -14.79 1.80 23.24
CA SER A 75 -15.38 1.21 24.44
C SER A 75 -14.39 0.97 25.59
N ASN A 76 -13.07 1.07 25.36
CA ASN A 76 -12.06 0.62 26.33
C ASN A 76 -10.86 1.60 26.48
N PRO A 77 -11.07 2.79 27.10
CA PRO A 77 -10.04 3.80 27.27
C PRO A 77 -9.13 3.51 28.48
N SER A 78 -8.11 2.66 28.32
CA SER A 78 -7.20 2.27 29.41
C SER A 78 -5.72 2.57 29.13
N SER A 79 -5.36 3.85 29.03
CA SER A 79 -4.19 4.47 29.69
C SER A 79 -4.15 5.98 29.37
N PRO A 80 -3.94 6.89 30.36
CA PRO A 80 -4.01 8.32 30.12
C PRO A 80 -2.72 8.89 29.51
N LEU A 81 -2.87 9.68 28.45
CA LEU A 81 -1.97 10.79 28.14
C LEU A 81 -2.74 12.07 28.45
N GLU A 82 -2.20 12.88 29.36
CA GLU A 82 -2.81 14.14 29.78
C GLU A 82 -2.93 15.10 28.59
N MET A 83 -4.15 15.55 28.29
CA MET A 83 -4.36 16.65 27.35
C MET A 83 -4.14 17.99 28.07
N VAL A 84 -3.44 18.90 27.42
CA VAL A 84 -3.50 20.32 27.78
C VAL A 84 -4.87 20.87 27.36
N ASP A 85 -5.49 21.62 28.25
CA ASP A 85 -6.87 22.11 28.17
C ASP A 85 -7.06 23.22 27.11
N ASP A 86 -8.19 23.16 26.40
CA ASP A 86 -8.59 24.07 25.30
C ASP A 86 -10.07 24.50 25.47
N THR A 87 -10.56 24.62 26.72
CA THR A 87 -11.97 24.88 27.07
C THR A 87 -12.39 26.37 26.95
N VAL A 88 -12.38 26.94 25.72
CA VAL A 88 -13.24 28.08 25.35
C VAL A 88 -13.58 28.06 23.86
N LEU A 89 -14.64 27.36 23.43
CA LEU A 89 -15.33 27.64 22.14
C LEU A 89 -16.72 26.99 21.96
N SER A 90 -17.39 26.54 23.03
CA SER A 90 -18.72 25.88 22.97
C SER A 90 -19.91 26.84 22.94
N SER A 91 -19.74 28.06 22.43
CA SER A 91 -20.82 29.06 22.37
C SER A 91 -20.76 29.91 21.10
N MET A 92 -20.92 29.31 19.92
CA MET A 92 -21.45 30.03 18.75
C MET A 92 -21.95 29.11 17.61
N PHE A 93 -23.23 29.33 17.28
CA PHE A 93 -23.99 28.92 16.09
C PHE A 93 -24.55 27.48 15.98
N ASP A 94 -25.87 27.50 15.78
CA ASP A 94 -26.78 26.40 15.51
C ASP A 94 -27.48 26.68 14.17
N LYS A 95 -27.98 25.61 13.54
CA LYS A 95 -28.94 25.55 12.41
C LYS A 95 -28.61 26.05 10.99
N ASP A 96 -29.08 25.22 10.06
CA ASP A 96 -29.55 25.46 8.70
C ASP A 96 -28.59 25.96 7.61
N SER A 97 -28.18 25.03 6.75
CA SER A 97 -28.61 25.07 5.34
C SER A 97 -28.35 23.76 4.58
N LYS A 98 -29.31 23.39 3.72
CA LYS A 98 -29.20 22.27 2.79
C LYS A 98 -28.13 22.55 1.73
N LYS A 99 -27.27 21.57 1.45
CA LYS A 99 -26.75 21.35 0.09
C LYS A 99 -26.83 19.87 -0.27
N VAL A 100 -27.76 19.57 -1.17
CA VAL A 100 -27.75 18.31 -1.92
C VAL A 100 -26.65 18.42 -2.97
N THR A 101 -25.75 17.45 -2.99
CA THR A 101 -24.86 17.17 -4.12
C THR A 101 -24.99 15.69 -4.44
N PHE A 102 -25.18 15.38 -5.72
CA PHE A 102 -25.47 14.03 -6.20
C PHE A 102 -24.29 13.09 -5.96
N ASP A 103 -24.55 11.93 -5.37
CA ASP A 103 -23.67 10.77 -5.52
C ASP A 103 -23.83 10.17 -6.92
N VAL A 104 -22.70 9.84 -7.53
CA VAL A 104 -22.59 9.38 -8.92
C VAL A 104 -21.74 8.11 -8.93
N TYR A 105 -22.45 6.97 -8.90
CA TYR A 105 -22.00 5.59 -9.15
C TYR A 105 -20.84 5.06 -8.27
N THR A 106 -20.95 4.02 -7.43
CA THR A 106 -21.67 2.72 -7.48
C THR A 106 -21.35 1.82 -8.68
N THR A 107 -20.21 1.11 -8.62
CA THR A 107 -20.02 -0.17 -9.32
C THR A 107 -19.15 -1.12 -8.44
N PRO A 108 -19.33 -2.46 -8.52
CA PRO A 108 -18.92 -3.37 -7.45
C PRO A 108 -17.46 -3.84 -7.52
N CYS A 109 -16.80 -3.95 -6.36
CA CYS A 109 -15.46 -4.53 -6.24
C CYS A 109 -15.53 -6.06 -6.02
N PRO A 110 -14.99 -6.90 -6.92
CA PRO A 110 -15.14 -8.36 -6.86
C PRO A 110 -13.96 -9.05 -6.17
N CYS A 111 -13.93 -9.04 -4.84
CA CYS A 111 -13.04 -9.92 -4.08
C CYS A 111 -13.68 -10.33 -2.73
N LYS A 112 -13.16 -11.37 -2.05
CA LYS A 112 -13.77 -11.99 -0.84
C LYS A 112 -12.79 -12.38 0.30
N GLU A 113 -12.47 -11.44 1.18
CA GLU A 113 -11.65 -11.49 2.41
C GLU A 113 -11.64 -10.08 3.04
N THR A 114 -11.12 -9.85 4.24
CA THR A 114 -11.20 -8.52 4.88
C THR A 114 -9.87 -8.11 5.47
N THR A 115 -9.67 -6.83 5.77
CA THR A 115 -8.51 -6.36 6.54
C THR A 115 -8.40 -7.10 7.88
N GLU A 116 -9.52 -7.57 8.44
CA GLU A 116 -9.55 -8.39 9.66
C GLU A 116 -9.51 -9.89 9.40
N GLN A 117 -9.78 -10.38 8.18
CA GLN A 117 -9.37 -11.73 7.78
C GLN A 117 -7.86 -11.75 7.46
N ALA A 118 -7.26 -10.62 7.07
CA ALA A 118 -5.82 -10.43 7.02
C ALA A 118 -5.22 -10.34 8.45
N GLN A 119 -5.86 -9.65 9.40
CA GLN A 119 -5.45 -9.68 10.82
C GLN A 119 -5.70 -11.04 11.48
N ALA A 120 -6.75 -11.78 11.11
CA ALA A 120 -7.07 -13.09 11.69
C ALA A 120 -6.24 -14.23 11.09
N LYS A 121 -5.87 -14.17 9.81
CA LYS A 121 -4.90 -15.11 9.19
C LYS A 121 -3.45 -14.75 9.50
N SER A 122 -3.16 -13.47 9.73
CA SER A 122 -1.83 -12.96 10.10
C SER A 122 -1.94 -12.10 11.37
N LYS A 123 -2.10 -12.76 12.53
CA LYS A 123 -1.86 -12.15 13.85
C LYS A 123 -0.41 -11.70 13.93
N GLU A 124 -0.14 -10.48 13.47
CA GLU A 124 1.21 -9.92 13.35
C GLU A 124 2.19 -10.77 12.50
N GLY A 125 1.72 -11.85 11.85
CA GLY A 125 2.53 -13.06 11.74
C GLY A 125 3.76 -12.97 10.82
N LEU A 126 4.77 -13.79 11.12
CA LEU A 126 6.01 -13.95 10.36
C LEU A 126 5.84 -14.11 8.84
N CYS A 127 4.82 -14.86 8.44
CA CYS A 127 4.67 -15.37 7.09
C CYS A 127 3.84 -14.42 6.22
N ASN A 128 4.14 -14.38 4.92
CA ASN A 128 3.20 -13.82 3.96
C ASN A 128 1.93 -14.71 3.95
N PRO A 129 0.69 -14.15 3.97
CA PRO A 129 -0.55 -14.91 4.10
C PRO A 129 -0.67 -16.12 3.16
N ASP A 130 -0.25 -15.99 1.90
CA ASP A 130 -0.36 -17.03 0.87
C ASP A 130 0.62 -18.20 1.04
N ASN A 131 1.51 -18.12 2.03
CA ASN A 131 2.56 -19.10 2.26
C ASN A 131 2.48 -19.80 3.62
N LYS A 132 1.53 -19.47 4.52
CA LYS A 132 1.44 -20.13 5.83
C LYS A 132 1.30 -21.65 5.68
N ASP A 133 0.36 -22.11 4.87
CA ASP A 133 0.10 -23.54 4.68
C ASP A 133 1.33 -24.26 4.08
N LYS A 134 1.97 -23.66 3.07
CA LYS A 134 3.21 -24.18 2.46
C LYS A 134 4.36 -24.32 3.46
N ILE A 135 4.49 -23.40 4.42
CA ILE A 135 5.49 -23.51 5.49
C ILE A 135 5.10 -24.65 6.44
N LEU A 136 3.83 -24.81 6.79
CA LEU A 136 3.38 -25.91 7.64
C LEU A 136 3.62 -27.28 6.99
N ASP A 137 3.37 -27.40 5.68
CA ASP A 137 3.72 -28.58 4.87
C ASP A 137 5.24 -28.86 4.92
N PHE A 138 6.07 -27.82 4.75
CA PHE A 138 7.53 -27.94 4.85
C PHE A 138 7.99 -28.39 6.24
N VAL A 139 7.42 -27.82 7.31
CA VAL A 139 7.72 -28.19 8.70
C VAL A 139 7.32 -29.64 8.96
N GLU A 140 6.19 -30.09 8.42
CA GLU A 140 5.77 -31.48 8.50
C GLU A 140 6.75 -32.43 7.80
N ASP A 141 7.20 -32.11 6.58
CA ASP A 141 8.16 -32.93 5.85
C ASP A 141 9.58 -32.88 6.44
N PHE A 142 9.98 -31.76 7.03
CA PHE A 142 11.19 -31.61 7.85
C PHE A 142 11.17 -32.57 9.05
N VAL A 143 10.08 -32.55 9.83
CA VAL A 143 9.87 -33.45 10.98
C VAL A 143 9.87 -34.91 10.52
N LYS A 144 9.08 -35.29 9.51
CA LYS A 144 9.06 -36.67 8.96
C LYS A 144 10.45 -37.13 8.52
N THR A 145 11.23 -36.26 7.89
CA THR A 145 12.58 -36.57 7.40
C THR A 145 13.56 -36.79 8.55
N TYR A 146 13.45 -35.99 9.61
CA TYR A 146 14.22 -36.20 10.83
C TYR A 146 13.84 -37.51 11.54
N GLU A 147 12.54 -37.78 11.71
CA GLU A 147 12.06 -38.97 12.41
C GLU A 147 12.46 -40.28 11.71
N LYS A 148 12.46 -40.30 10.37
CA LYS A 148 13.01 -41.41 9.57
C LYS A 148 14.50 -41.67 9.82
N ARG A 149 15.28 -40.64 10.20
CA ARG A 149 16.75 -40.71 10.39
C ARG A 149 17.18 -40.90 11.85
N LYS A 150 16.38 -40.43 12.81
CA LYS A 150 16.76 -40.31 14.24
C LYS A 150 15.73 -40.91 15.21
N GLY A 151 14.57 -41.34 14.73
CA GLY A 151 13.46 -41.85 15.56
C GLY A 151 12.45 -40.76 15.95
N ASN A 152 11.34 -41.19 16.55
CA ASN A 152 10.20 -40.34 16.89
C ASN A 152 10.58 -39.20 17.86
N VAL A 153 10.19 -37.98 17.52
CA VAL A 153 10.44 -36.76 18.29
C VAL A 153 9.24 -36.45 19.18
N LYS A 154 9.49 -36.11 20.45
CA LYS A 154 8.44 -35.64 21.36
C LYS A 154 8.12 -34.18 21.07
N PRO A 155 6.85 -33.74 21.19
CA PRO A 155 6.51 -32.33 21.10
C PRO A 155 7.06 -31.52 22.27
N ALA A 156 7.53 -30.30 22.00
CA ALA A 156 7.87 -29.29 22.99
C ALA A 156 6.61 -28.54 23.48
N ASN A 157 6.80 -27.71 24.51
CA ASN A 157 5.81 -26.70 24.89
C ASN A 157 6.02 -25.44 24.04
N VAL A 158 5.03 -25.11 23.21
CA VAL A 158 5.00 -23.90 22.38
C VAL A 158 3.66 -23.23 22.66
N GLU A 159 3.67 -21.97 23.09
CA GLU A 159 2.60 -21.34 23.88
C GLU A 159 1.36 -20.96 23.06
N ASP A 160 1.53 -20.70 21.77
CA ASP A 160 0.56 -20.04 20.87
C ASP A 160 0.09 -20.92 19.69
N THR A 161 0.46 -22.21 19.68
CA THR A 161 0.08 -23.16 18.62
C THR A 161 -0.46 -24.47 19.16
N ASP A 162 -1.29 -25.14 18.37
CA ASP A 162 -1.67 -26.55 18.56
C ASP A 162 -1.09 -27.47 17.50
N ASN A 163 -0.31 -26.95 16.55
CA ASN A 163 0.28 -27.76 15.50
C ASN A 163 1.36 -28.70 16.06
N ILE A 164 1.10 -30.01 16.00
CA ILE A 164 1.99 -31.04 16.54
C ILE A 164 3.35 -31.08 15.84
N ASN A 165 3.40 -30.78 14.54
CA ASN A 165 4.64 -30.77 13.76
C ASN A 165 5.49 -29.55 14.13
N VAL A 166 4.87 -28.38 14.37
CA VAL A 166 5.58 -27.21 14.93
C VAL A 166 6.14 -27.54 16.32
N LYS A 167 5.32 -28.12 17.22
CA LYS A 167 5.80 -28.54 18.55
C LYS A 167 6.92 -29.58 18.48
N LYS A 168 6.92 -30.50 17.51
CA LYS A 168 8.04 -31.43 17.28
C LYS A 168 9.27 -30.71 16.73
N ALA A 169 9.12 -29.83 15.73
CA ALA A 169 10.20 -29.10 15.10
C ALA A 169 10.98 -28.22 16.10
N ALA A 170 10.30 -27.65 17.10
CA ALA A 170 10.92 -26.91 18.21
C ALA A 170 12.00 -27.71 18.97
N ASN A 171 11.91 -29.04 19.03
CA ASN A 171 12.93 -29.93 19.63
C ASN A 171 14.00 -30.43 18.62
N ILE A 172 13.88 -30.06 17.35
CA ILE A 172 14.81 -30.45 16.26
C ILE A 172 15.75 -29.29 15.91
N ILE A 173 15.21 -28.07 15.87
CA ILE A 173 15.99 -26.84 15.61
C ILE A 173 16.99 -26.56 16.73
N LYS A 174 18.01 -25.74 16.42
CA LYS A 174 19.05 -25.37 17.40
C LYS A 174 18.61 -24.25 18.36
N HIS A 175 17.48 -23.61 18.07
CA HIS A 175 17.02 -22.38 18.72
C HIS A 175 15.99 -22.71 19.81
N ASN A 176 16.10 -22.06 20.97
CA ASN A 176 15.19 -22.29 22.10
C ASN A 176 13.88 -21.50 21.94
N CYS A 177 13.02 -21.95 21.02
CA CYS A 177 11.77 -21.28 20.67
C CYS A 177 10.59 -21.68 21.57
N THR A 178 9.83 -20.68 22.04
CA THR A 178 8.58 -20.86 22.80
C THR A 178 7.31 -20.48 22.03
N THR A 179 7.43 -19.92 20.81
CA THR A 179 6.30 -19.46 19.97
C THR A 179 6.33 -20.07 18.55
N GLU A 180 5.17 -20.15 17.90
CA GLU A 180 5.00 -20.60 16.51
C GLU A 180 5.87 -19.76 15.57
N GLU A 181 5.82 -18.43 15.71
CA GLU A 181 6.62 -17.48 14.93
C GLU A 181 8.13 -17.79 15.04
N CYS A 182 8.65 -18.07 16.23
CA CYS A 182 10.07 -18.45 16.40
C CYS A 182 10.38 -19.78 15.69
N VAL A 183 9.59 -20.82 15.93
CA VAL A 183 9.83 -22.15 15.34
C VAL A 183 9.77 -22.11 13.81
N LEU A 184 8.77 -21.44 13.24
CA LEU A 184 8.63 -21.31 11.79
C LEU A 184 9.79 -20.49 11.18
N SER A 185 10.26 -19.45 11.87
CA SER A 185 11.45 -18.68 11.46
C SER A 185 12.67 -19.58 11.39
N SER A 186 12.99 -20.24 12.50
CA SER A 186 14.17 -21.08 12.61
C SER A 186 14.16 -22.27 11.65
N VAL A 187 13.01 -22.91 11.42
CA VAL A 187 12.93 -24.00 10.43
C VAL A 187 13.16 -23.49 9.02
N VAL A 188 12.65 -22.31 8.66
CA VAL A 188 12.94 -21.70 7.35
C VAL A 188 14.41 -21.32 7.25
N GLU A 189 14.95 -20.59 8.24
CA GLU A 189 16.32 -20.06 8.22
C GLU A 189 17.40 -21.14 8.26
N ASP A 190 17.29 -22.14 9.16
CA ASP A 190 18.23 -23.26 9.24
C ASP A 190 18.26 -24.11 7.94
N ASN A 191 17.31 -23.92 7.02
CA ASN A 191 17.18 -24.64 5.75
C ASN A 191 17.12 -23.72 4.50
N MET A 192 17.36 -22.41 4.62
CA MET A 192 17.30 -21.47 3.48
C MET A 192 18.47 -21.65 2.51
N ASP A 193 19.67 -21.91 3.02
CA ASP A 193 20.91 -21.97 2.23
C ASP A 193 21.14 -23.31 1.49
N GLU A 194 20.43 -24.39 1.83
CA GLU A 194 20.61 -25.71 1.20
C GLU A 194 20.01 -25.80 -0.23
N GLY A 195 19.73 -24.67 -0.89
CA GLY A 195 19.15 -24.59 -2.25
C GLY A 195 17.76 -25.22 -2.43
N GLY A 196 17.22 -25.78 -1.34
CA GLY A 196 16.10 -26.70 -1.33
C GLY A 196 14.77 -26.06 -1.01
N ILE A 197 14.68 -25.16 -0.02
CA ILE A 197 13.38 -24.63 0.42
C ILE A 197 12.69 -23.81 -0.68
N CYS A 198 13.44 -23.04 -1.44
CA CYS A 198 12.93 -22.18 -2.52
C CYS A 198 12.42 -23.01 -3.71
N SER A 199 13.20 -24.01 -4.11
CA SER A 199 12.86 -24.93 -5.20
C SER A 199 11.71 -25.87 -4.81
N THR A 200 11.69 -26.36 -3.57
CA THR A 200 10.65 -27.26 -3.02
C THR A 200 9.31 -26.54 -2.83
N LEU A 201 9.31 -25.29 -2.36
CA LEU A 201 8.10 -24.47 -2.20
C LEU A 201 7.65 -23.75 -3.48
N GLY A 202 8.31 -24.00 -4.61
CA GLY A 202 7.95 -23.43 -5.91
C GLY A 202 8.26 -21.95 -6.08
N PHE A 203 9.07 -21.35 -5.20
CA PHE A 203 9.59 -19.99 -5.36
C PHE A 203 10.65 -19.97 -6.46
N LYS A 204 10.19 -19.82 -7.71
CA LYS A 204 11.07 -19.52 -8.83
C LYS A 204 11.78 -18.19 -8.58
N SER A 205 13.11 -18.20 -8.62
CA SER A 205 13.91 -16.98 -8.75
C SER A 205 13.74 -16.44 -10.17
N GLU A 206 12.70 -15.64 -10.40
CA GLU A 206 12.60 -14.87 -11.64
C GLU A 206 13.67 -13.77 -11.62
N LEU A 207 14.74 -13.98 -12.40
CA LEU A 207 15.79 -13.00 -12.71
C LEU A 207 16.58 -12.46 -11.49
N ASN A 208 17.51 -13.25 -10.97
CA ASN A 208 18.53 -12.85 -9.97
C ASN A 208 18.00 -12.30 -8.62
N ASP A 209 16.69 -12.19 -8.42
CA ASP A 209 16.13 -11.95 -7.09
C ASP A 209 16.54 -13.10 -6.17
N GLU A 210 17.31 -12.76 -5.12
CA GLU A 210 17.61 -13.65 -4.01
C GLU A 210 16.33 -14.31 -3.51
N CYS A 211 16.38 -15.58 -3.13
CA CYS A 211 15.22 -16.22 -2.55
C CYS A 211 14.87 -15.58 -1.19
N LYS A 212 13.92 -14.64 -1.21
CA LYS A 212 13.38 -14.01 0.01
C LYS A 212 12.49 -14.96 0.82
N GLY A 213 12.21 -16.15 0.29
CA GLY A 213 11.51 -17.23 0.97
C GLY A 213 10.01 -16.95 1.18
N PRO A 214 9.35 -17.73 2.06
CA PRO A 214 7.92 -17.63 2.32
C PRO A 214 7.55 -16.58 3.40
N LEU A 215 8.55 -16.00 4.07
CA LEU A 215 8.37 -15.05 5.18
C LEU A 215 8.20 -13.62 4.67
N LYS A 216 7.63 -12.75 5.49
CA LYS A 216 7.60 -11.30 5.24
C LYS A 216 9.02 -10.73 5.13
N PRO A 217 9.20 -9.58 4.45
CA PRO A 217 10.49 -8.87 4.40
C PRO A 217 11.12 -8.63 5.77
N ASP A 218 12.45 -8.50 5.80
CA ASP A 218 13.15 -7.89 6.94
C ASP A 218 12.87 -6.38 6.96
N GLY A 219 12.82 -5.79 8.15
CA GLY A 219 12.66 -4.36 8.33
C GLY A 219 12.33 -3.96 9.77
N PRO A 220 12.17 -2.65 10.02
CA PRO A 220 11.88 -2.11 11.35
C PRO A 220 10.42 -2.40 11.78
N ARG A 221 10.17 -3.66 12.18
CA ARG A 221 8.89 -4.18 12.71
C ARG A 221 8.53 -3.60 14.07
N ASN A 222 9.46 -3.76 15.02
CA ASN A 222 9.26 -3.50 16.46
C ASN A 222 9.92 -2.18 16.93
N ASN A 223 10.36 -1.34 15.99
CA ASN A 223 10.95 -0.03 16.27
C ASN A 223 10.55 0.98 15.18
N THR A 224 10.74 2.27 15.46
CA THR A 224 10.40 3.37 14.55
C THR A 224 11.57 3.73 13.61
N GLY A 225 12.38 2.76 13.20
CA GLY A 225 13.41 2.97 12.19
C GLY A 225 12.84 3.43 10.84
N TRP A 226 13.57 4.28 10.13
CA TRP A 226 13.25 4.67 8.76
C TRP A 226 13.30 3.45 7.83
N LEU A 227 12.43 3.42 6.82
CA LEU A 227 12.50 2.40 5.77
C LEU A 227 13.61 2.73 4.77
N SER A 228 14.36 1.71 4.36
CA SER A 228 15.25 1.77 3.18
C SER A 228 14.48 1.48 1.88
N ASN A 229 15.13 1.73 0.74
CA ASN A 229 14.64 1.32 -0.58
C ASN A 229 14.35 -0.18 -0.64
N ASP A 230 15.19 -1.01 -0.01
CA ASP A 230 15.00 -2.46 0.01
C ASP A 230 13.74 -2.82 0.81
N ASN A 231 13.48 -2.15 1.95
CA ASN A 231 12.25 -2.38 2.71
C ASN A 231 11.01 -1.99 1.90
N THR A 232 11.04 -0.87 1.17
CA THR A 232 9.89 -0.40 0.37
C THR A 232 9.67 -1.29 -0.85
N ASP A 233 10.73 -1.66 -1.58
CA ASP A 233 10.65 -2.56 -2.74
C ASP A 233 10.21 -3.96 -2.35
N ASP A 234 10.74 -4.52 -1.25
CA ASP A 234 10.38 -5.84 -0.77
C ASP A 234 8.90 -5.92 -0.37
N VAL A 235 8.37 -4.87 0.29
CA VAL A 235 6.94 -4.76 0.62
C VAL A 235 6.09 -4.63 -0.64
N LEU A 236 6.49 -3.79 -1.60
CA LEU A 236 5.73 -3.61 -2.84
C LEU A 236 5.70 -4.88 -3.71
N ARG A 237 6.78 -5.67 -3.74
CA ARG A 237 6.81 -6.99 -4.37
C ARG A 237 5.86 -7.97 -3.67
N ASP A 238 5.77 -7.93 -2.35
CA ASP A 238 4.84 -8.81 -1.62
C ASP A 238 3.37 -8.41 -1.83
N ILE A 239 3.08 -7.12 -2.02
CA ILE A 239 1.76 -6.65 -2.52
C ILE A 239 1.51 -7.14 -3.95
N GLU A 240 2.51 -7.17 -4.84
CA GLU A 240 2.37 -7.73 -6.22
C GLU A 240 2.05 -9.24 -6.23
N LYS A 241 2.54 -10.00 -5.25
CA LYS A 241 2.22 -11.43 -5.11
C LYS A 241 0.75 -11.64 -4.70
N GLU A 242 0.29 -10.89 -3.70
CA GLU A 242 -1.07 -11.01 -3.14
C GLU A 242 -2.14 -10.39 -4.05
N PHE A 243 -1.78 -9.36 -4.82
CA PHE A 243 -2.65 -8.71 -5.82
C PHE A 243 -2.00 -8.79 -7.20
N PRO A 244 -2.26 -9.87 -7.96
CA PRO A 244 -1.67 -10.06 -9.27
C PRO A 244 -1.95 -8.92 -10.26
N GLU A 245 -3.01 -8.13 -10.06
CA GLU A 245 -3.37 -6.95 -10.85
C GLU A 245 -2.54 -5.69 -10.54
N PHE A 246 -1.76 -5.68 -9.46
CA PHE A 246 -0.90 -4.58 -9.05
C PHE A 246 0.52 -4.71 -9.64
N PHE A 247 1.04 -3.60 -10.18
CA PHE A 247 2.42 -3.49 -10.66
C PHE A 247 3.22 -2.49 -9.83
N PRO A 248 4.29 -2.93 -9.14
CA PRO A 248 5.21 -2.07 -8.44
C PRO A 248 6.31 -1.60 -9.41
N PHE A 249 6.42 -0.29 -9.58
CA PHE A 249 7.66 0.32 -10.03
C PHE A 249 8.71 0.21 -8.91
N LYS A 250 9.98 0.14 -9.29
CA LYS A 250 11.09 0.22 -8.33
C LYS A 250 11.06 1.57 -7.61
N THR A 251 11.42 1.59 -6.33
CA THR A 251 11.57 2.80 -5.51
C THR A 251 12.54 3.76 -6.20
N THR A 252 12.22 5.06 -6.20
CA THR A 252 13.01 6.06 -6.93
C THR A 252 13.20 7.38 -6.16
N MET A 253 13.98 8.32 -6.71
CA MET A 253 14.14 9.69 -6.21
C MET A 253 13.35 10.67 -7.08
N THR A 254 13.00 11.85 -6.55
CA THR A 254 12.17 12.85 -7.28
C THR A 254 12.77 13.31 -8.63
N ASP A 255 14.08 13.18 -8.83
CA ASP A 255 14.76 13.42 -10.12
C ASP A 255 14.80 12.18 -11.04
N PHE A 256 13.88 11.22 -10.88
CA PHE A 256 13.75 10.02 -11.71
C PHE A 256 13.75 10.30 -13.22
N SER A 257 13.09 11.40 -13.64
CA SER A 257 13.03 11.84 -15.04
C SER A 257 14.35 12.43 -15.58
N GLU A 258 15.24 12.90 -14.72
CA GLU A 258 16.56 13.45 -15.10
C GLU A 258 17.66 12.37 -15.08
N GLY A 259 17.34 11.17 -14.59
CA GLY A 259 18.26 10.04 -14.50
C GLY A 259 18.32 9.36 -13.14
N GLY A 260 17.51 9.80 -12.15
CA GLY A 260 17.45 9.20 -10.82
C GLY A 260 17.24 7.68 -10.83
N ASP A 261 16.35 7.19 -11.70
CA ASP A 261 16.14 5.76 -11.91
C ASP A 261 17.43 5.03 -12.32
N ARG A 262 18.21 5.59 -13.26
CA ARG A 262 19.46 4.97 -13.72
C ARG A 262 20.54 4.98 -12.64
N TRP A 263 20.58 6.01 -11.79
CA TRP A 263 21.52 6.09 -10.67
C TRP A 263 21.23 5.02 -9.60
N LEU A 264 19.95 4.75 -9.34
CA LEU A 264 19.49 3.68 -8.45
C LEU A 264 19.59 2.26 -9.07
N GLY A 265 20.04 2.15 -10.32
CA GLY A 265 20.11 0.87 -11.03
C GLY A 265 18.75 0.34 -11.51
N ASN A 266 17.69 1.16 -11.48
CA ASN A 266 16.35 0.76 -11.93
C ASN A 266 16.36 0.44 -13.43
N SER A 267 15.91 -0.77 -13.79
CA SER A 267 15.76 -1.17 -15.18
C SER A 267 14.66 -0.36 -15.88
N LYS A 268 14.67 -0.31 -17.22
CA LYS A 268 13.63 0.40 -17.98
C LYS A 268 12.25 -0.22 -17.78
N GLU A 269 12.20 -1.49 -17.40
CA GLU A 269 11.01 -2.31 -17.22
C GLU A 269 10.33 -2.06 -15.86
N LYS A 270 11.06 -1.51 -14.87
CA LYS A 270 10.55 -1.14 -13.54
C LYS A 270 10.69 0.36 -13.22
N SER A 271 11.25 1.16 -14.14
CA SER A 271 11.48 2.61 -14.02
C SER A 271 10.20 3.45 -14.13
N LEU A 272 10.05 4.43 -13.23
CA LEU A 272 8.93 5.37 -13.23
C LEU A 272 8.96 6.33 -14.43
N SER A 273 10.16 6.68 -14.91
CA SER A 273 10.32 7.50 -16.13
C SER A 273 9.71 6.86 -17.39
N ASN A 274 9.56 5.53 -17.40
CA ASN A 274 9.00 4.75 -18.50
C ASN A 274 7.53 4.33 -18.26
N SER A 275 6.86 4.90 -17.25
CA SER A 275 5.54 4.49 -16.75
C SER A 275 4.48 4.33 -17.84
N PHE A 276 4.37 5.27 -18.78
CA PHE A 276 3.36 5.20 -19.86
C PHE A 276 3.48 3.92 -20.69
N ASN A 277 4.70 3.53 -21.08
CA ASN A 277 4.91 2.32 -21.90
C ASN A 277 4.61 1.05 -21.09
N ILE A 278 4.93 1.05 -19.80
CA ILE A 278 4.67 -0.05 -18.86
C ILE A 278 3.16 -0.20 -18.62
N ILE A 279 2.46 0.88 -18.30
CA ILE A 279 1.00 0.91 -18.13
C ILE A 279 0.32 0.47 -19.43
N LYS A 280 0.70 1.05 -20.58
CA LYS A 280 0.17 0.66 -21.89
C LYS A 280 0.39 -0.83 -22.18
N LYS A 281 1.57 -1.39 -21.89
CA LYS A 281 1.86 -2.83 -22.06
C LYS A 281 0.83 -3.67 -21.28
N TYR A 282 0.74 -3.46 -19.97
CA TYR A 282 -0.09 -4.31 -19.11
C TYR A 282 -1.60 -4.10 -19.29
N ILE A 283 -2.04 -2.89 -19.66
CA ILE A 283 -3.45 -2.63 -19.98
C ILE A 283 -3.86 -3.29 -21.32
N ASN A 284 -2.93 -3.46 -22.28
CA ASN A 284 -3.21 -4.18 -23.52
C ASN A 284 -3.23 -5.72 -23.33
N SER A 285 -2.42 -6.28 -22.43
CA SER A 285 -2.51 -7.72 -22.09
C SER A 285 -3.66 -8.03 -21.14
N GLY A 286 -3.99 -7.09 -20.24
CA GLY A 286 -4.99 -7.26 -19.19
C GLY A 286 -4.43 -7.75 -17.86
N ASP A 287 -3.10 -7.95 -17.75
CA ASP A 287 -2.49 -8.56 -16.56
C ASP A 287 -2.48 -7.61 -15.34
N LYS A 288 -2.34 -6.30 -15.55
CA LYS A 288 -2.25 -5.29 -14.48
C LYS A 288 -3.22 -4.14 -14.73
N THR A 289 -3.83 -3.64 -13.66
CA THR A 289 -4.75 -2.49 -13.67
C THR A 289 -4.45 -1.45 -12.59
N CYS A 290 -3.61 -1.78 -11.61
CA CYS A 290 -3.13 -0.85 -10.59
C CYS A 290 -1.61 -0.72 -10.67
N PHE A 291 -1.07 0.48 -10.49
CA PHE A 291 0.38 0.71 -10.55
C PHE A 291 0.82 1.61 -9.40
N GLY A 292 1.95 1.35 -8.77
CA GLY A 292 2.42 2.12 -7.61
C GLY A 292 3.93 2.28 -7.56
N CYS A 293 4.38 3.41 -7.02
CA CYS A 293 5.79 3.70 -6.79
C CYS A 293 5.96 4.48 -5.49
N ILE A 294 7.00 4.16 -4.73
CA ILE A 294 7.46 4.96 -3.59
C ILE A 294 8.62 5.83 -4.06
N ILE A 295 8.54 7.13 -3.76
CA ILE A 295 9.47 8.15 -4.22
C ILE A 295 10.10 8.80 -2.99
N ASN A 296 11.43 8.92 -2.97
CA ASN A 296 12.11 9.78 -2.02
C ASN A 296 12.11 11.22 -2.54
N THR A 297 11.79 12.19 -1.69
CA THR A 297 11.77 13.62 -2.08
C THR A 297 13.16 14.21 -2.31
N ASP A 298 14.22 13.50 -1.90
CA ASP A 298 15.60 13.88 -2.18
C ASP A 298 15.96 13.70 -3.68
N LYS A 299 17.12 14.22 -4.08
CA LYS A 299 17.66 14.15 -5.46
C LYS A 299 19.02 13.48 -5.48
N THR A 300 19.35 12.76 -6.56
CA THR A 300 20.65 12.09 -6.77
C THR A 300 21.85 12.98 -6.44
N LYS A 301 21.81 14.24 -6.86
CA LYS A 301 22.91 15.22 -6.67
C LYS A 301 23.18 15.58 -5.21
N ASN A 302 22.25 15.32 -4.30
CA ASN A 302 22.41 15.56 -2.86
C ASN A 302 23.04 14.35 -2.13
N CYS A 303 23.02 13.17 -2.78
CA CYS A 303 23.53 11.92 -2.23
C CYS A 303 25.04 12.00 -1.96
N LYS A 304 25.48 11.65 -0.75
CA LYS A 304 26.92 11.62 -0.38
C LYS A 304 27.30 10.24 0.13
N SER A 305 28.24 9.60 -0.55
CA SER A 305 28.77 8.27 -0.19
C SER A 305 27.67 7.21 0.03
N GLY A 306 26.67 7.17 -0.87
CA GLY A 306 25.52 6.26 -0.80
C GLY A 306 24.45 6.64 0.25
N LYS A 307 24.66 7.68 1.06
CA LYS A 307 23.66 8.20 2.00
C LYS A 307 22.85 9.31 1.34
N CYS A 308 21.54 9.14 1.35
CA CYS A 308 20.56 10.02 0.75
C CYS A 308 19.19 9.80 1.40
N GLY A 309 18.27 10.69 1.10
CA GLY A 309 16.87 10.54 1.46
C GLY A 309 16.43 11.44 2.59
N THR A 310 15.26 12.05 2.41
CA THR A 310 14.70 13.06 3.33
C THR A 310 13.30 12.72 3.77
N HIS A 311 12.45 12.25 2.85
CA HIS A 311 11.05 11.94 3.11
C HIS A 311 10.53 10.98 2.04
N TRP A 312 9.57 10.13 2.42
CA TRP A 312 8.95 9.14 1.54
C TRP A 312 7.53 9.59 1.17
N VAL A 313 7.30 9.74 -0.13
CA VAL A 313 5.98 9.99 -0.72
C VAL A 313 5.67 8.87 -1.70
N CYS A 314 4.45 8.80 -2.20
CA CYS A 314 4.11 7.79 -3.20
C CYS A 314 3.14 8.28 -4.25
N ILE A 315 3.09 7.52 -5.32
CA ILE A 315 2.09 7.67 -6.37
C ILE A 315 1.33 6.37 -6.54
N PHE A 316 0.09 6.50 -6.99
CA PHE A 316 -0.74 5.37 -7.39
C PHE A 316 -1.48 5.71 -8.69
N VAL A 317 -1.55 4.77 -9.62
CA VAL A 317 -2.29 4.92 -10.87
C VAL A 317 -3.36 3.84 -10.91
N ASP A 318 -4.62 4.26 -10.87
CA ASP A 318 -5.78 3.38 -10.91
C ASP A 318 -6.34 3.34 -12.34
N CYS A 319 -6.11 2.24 -13.03
CA CYS A 319 -6.64 1.96 -14.36
C CYS A 319 -7.70 0.85 -14.35
N ARG A 320 -8.28 0.56 -13.18
CA ARG A 320 -9.38 -0.42 -13.08
C ARG A 320 -10.56 0.03 -13.95
N LYS A 321 -11.11 -0.89 -14.72
CA LYS A 321 -12.17 -0.60 -15.69
C LYS A 321 -13.49 -0.33 -14.98
N SER A 322 -13.97 0.91 -15.06
CA SER A 322 -15.38 1.26 -14.91
C SER A 322 -15.78 2.15 -16.09
N SER A 323 -17.00 1.99 -16.57
CA SER A 323 -17.58 2.82 -17.64
C SER A 323 -17.94 4.23 -17.17
N GLU A 324 -17.96 4.46 -15.85
CA GLU A 324 -18.47 5.70 -15.23
C GLU A 324 -17.43 6.40 -14.36
N VAL A 325 -16.38 5.69 -13.92
CA VAL A 325 -15.31 6.24 -13.08
C VAL A 325 -14.06 6.53 -13.93
N PRO A 326 -13.48 7.74 -13.86
CA PRO A 326 -12.24 8.08 -14.55
C PRO A 326 -11.04 7.30 -13.96
N TRP A 327 -9.98 7.15 -14.74
CA TRP A 327 -8.71 6.64 -14.20
C TRP A 327 -8.04 7.74 -13.38
N THR A 328 -7.34 7.37 -12.30
CA THR A 328 -6.69 8.33 -11.41
C THR A 328 -5.16 8.24 -11.49
N ILE A 329 -4.49 9.37 -11.32
CA ILE A 329 -3.05 9.50 -11.13
C ILE A 329 -2.86 10.26 -9.82
N GLU A 330 -2.72 9.49 -8.75
CA GLU A 330 -2.76 9.95 -7.36
C GLU A 330 -1.34 10.21 -6.86
N TYR A 331 -1.16 11.28 -6.10
CA TYR A 331 0.00 11.56 -5.28
C TYR A 331 -0.41 11.54 -3.80
N PHE A 332 0.38 10.87 -2.97
CA PHE A 332 0.14 10.85 -1.54
C PHE A 332 1.41 11.15 -0.75
N ASP A 333 1.31 12.18 0.09
CA ASP A 333 2.31 12.62 1.04
C ASP A 333 1.72 12.55 2.46
N SER A 334 2.39 11.85 3.36
CA SER A 334 1.92 11.70 4.74
C SER A 334 1.93 13.00 5.54
N VAL A 335 2.77 13.99 5.21
CA VAL A 335 2.75 15.31 5.85
C VAL A 335 1.77 16.29 5.18
N GLY A 336 1.20 15.92 4.03
CA GLY A 336 0.22 16.73 3.30
C GLY A 336 0.84 17.83 2.42
N ASP A 337 2.14 17.80 2.18
CA ASP A 337 2.82 18.71 1.25
C ASP A 337 2.43 18.42 -0.21
N PRO A 338 2.32 19.45 -1.07
CA PRO A 338 1.97 19.27 -2.47
C PRO A 338 3.12 18.64 -3.28
N PRO A 339 2.82 17.95 -4.40
CA PRO A 339 3.85 17.36 -5.27
C PRO A 339 4.84 18.41 -5.81
N SER A 340 6.09 17.98 -5.99
CA SER A 340 7.14 18.83 -6.59
C SER A 340 6.83 19.17 -8.05
N SER A 341 7.52 20.17 -8.61
CA SER A 341 7.42 20.54 -10.02
C SER A 341 7.67 19.37 -10.99
N GLU A 342 8.60 18.48 -10.64
CA GLU A 342 9.01 17.31 -11.39
C GLU A 342 7.89 16.25 -11.39
N VAL A 343 7.30 15.99 -10.22
CA VAL A 343 6.16 15.07 -10.07
C VAL A 343 4.92 15.64 -10.78
N CYS A 344 4.61 16.93 -10.61
CA CYS A 344 3.54 17.63 -11.34
C CYS A 344 3.69 17.48 -12.85
N THR A 345 4.90 17.76 -13.38
CA THR A 345 5.18 17.66 -14.82
C THR A 345 4.97 16.23 -15.31
N TRP A 346 5.46 15.24 -14.56
CA TRP A 346 5.25 13.82 -14.87
C TRP A 346 3.77 13.41 -14.83
N GLN A 347 2.99 13.86 -13.83
CA GLN A 347 1.55 13.57 -13.76
C GLN A 347 0.80 14.15 -14.97
N GLU A 348 1.06 15.41 -15.33
CA GLU A 348 0.44 16.05 -16.50
C GLU A 348 0.82 15.37 -17.82
N ASP A 349 2.09 14.97 -17.98
CA ASP A 349 2.57 14.27 -19.15
C ASP A 349 2.00 12.85 -19.27
N LEU A 350 1.91 12.12 -18.15
CA LEU A 350 1.32 10.78 -18.11
C LEU A 350 -0.18 10.86 -18.40
N LYS A 351 -0.90 11.81 -17.78
CA LYS A 351 -2.32 12.07 -18.03
C LYS A 351 -2.58 12.26 -19.53
N LYS A 352 -1.89 13.21 -20.18
CA LYS A 352 -2.04 13.49 -21.62
C LYS A 352 -1.81 12.24 -22.49
N LYS A 353 -0.77 11.45 -22.17
CA LYS A 353 -0.44 10.22 -22.92
C LYS A 353 -1.50 9.13 -22.73
N ILE A 354 -2.06 8.99 -21.52
CA ILE A 354 -3.16 8.06 -21.24
C ILE A 354 -4.45 8.49 -21.93
N GLU A 355 -4.82 9.78 -21.89
CA GLU A 355 -6.03 10.30 -22.54
C GLU A 355 -6.03 10.03 -24.05
N ILE A 356 -4.92 10.38 -24.74
CA ILE A 356 -4.71 10.07 -26.17
C ILE A 356 -4.84 8.55 -26.43
N TYR A 357 -4.22 7.73 -25.58
CA TYR A 357 -4.27 6.27 -25.73
C TYR A 357 -5.69 5.69 -25.53
N ARG A 358 -6.51 6.27 -24.64
CA ARG A 358 -7.90 5.87 -24.44
C ARG A 358 -8.76 6.28 -25.65
N GLU A 359 -8.58 7.50 -26.14
CA GLU A 359 -9.26 8.00 -27.34
C GLU A 359 -8.95 7.14 -28.57
N ASP A 360 -7.68 6.78 -28.80
CA ASP A 360 -7.23 5.83 -29.85
C ASP A 360 -7.90 4.44 -29.76
N LYS A 361 -8.36 4.06 -28.56
CA LYS A 361 -9.07 2.79 -28.30
C LYS A 361 -10.60 2.93 -28.31
N GLY A 362 -11.12 4.13 -28.56
CA GLY A 362 -12.55 4.44 -28.49
C GLY A 362 -13.11 4.54 -27.07
N ASP A 363 -12.25 4.54 -26.05
CA ASP A 363 -12.61 4.73 -24.65
C ASP A 363 -12.66 6.23 -24.32
N ARG A 364 -13.80 6.69 -23.79
CA ARG A 364 -14.07 8.11 -23.48
C ARG A 364 -14.05 8.42 -21.99
N GLY A 365 -13.64 7.48 -21.14
CA GLY A 365 -13.48 7.76 -19.71
C GLY A 365 -12.35 8.76 -19.46
N GLY A 366 -12.57 9.71 -18.56
CA GLY A 366 -11.60 10.76 -18.23
C GLY A 366 -10.39 10.25 -17.44
N VAL A 367 -9.40 11.12 -17.26
CA VAL A 367 -8.26 10.90 -16.36
C VAL A 367 -8.13 12.07 -15.37
N ILE A 368 -8.02 11.78 -14.09
CA ILE A 368 -7.92 12.78 -13.01
C ILE A 368 -6.55 12.67 -12.33
N CYS A 369 -5.88 13.80 -12.10
CA CYS A 369 -4.78 13.87 -11.15
C CYS A 369 -5.36 14.17 -9.76
N GLU A 370 -4.98 13.43 -8.73
CA GLU A 370 -5.35 13.74 -7.34
C GLU A 370 -4.10 13.90 -6.46
N ALA A 371 -4.20 14.70 -5.41
CA ALA A 371 -3.19 14.79 -4.35
C ALA A 371 -3.86 15.10 -3.01
N ASN A 372 -3.32 14.58 -1.91
CA ASN A 372 -3.84 14.88 -0.58
C ASN A 372 -3.25 16.19 -0.02
N ASN A 373 -3.95 16.76 0.95
CA ASN A 373 -3.58 17.98 1.66
C ASN A 373 -3.79 17.89 3.17
N ILE A 374 -4.14 16.70 3.69
CA ILE A 374 -4.22 16.41 5.11
C ILE A 374 -2.84 15.97 5.60
N GLN A 375 -2.35 16.60 6.66
CA GLN A 375 -1.24 16.09 7.45
C GLN A 375 -1.70 14.86 8.25
N HIS A 376 -1.32 13.67 7.78
CA HIS A 376 -1.49 12.42 8.52
C HIS A 376 -0.39 12.29 9.58
N GLN A 377 0.87 12.42 9.14
CA GLN A 377 2.05 12.23 9.96
C GLN A 377 2.37 13.42 10.87
N SER A 378 2.65 13.15 12.14
CA SER A 378 3.20 14.13 13.09
C SER A 378 4.61 13.76 13.58
N GLY A 379 4.97 12.47 13.53
CA GLY A 379 6.31 11.96 13.80
C GLY A 379 7.30 12.15 12.64
N ASN A 380 8.53 11.68 12.82
CA ASN A 380 9.64 11.91 11.88
C ASN A 380 10.00 10.68 11.03
N ASN A 381 9.40 9.51 11.29
CA ASN A 381 9.96 8.21 10.85
C ASN A 381 8.97 7.32 10.09
N GLU A 382 7.71 7.73 10.03
CA GLU A 382 6.57 6.91 9.62
C GLU A 382 6.25 7.02 8.13
N CYS A 383 6.87 7.93 7.39
CA CYS A 383 6.52 8.26 6.00
C CYS A 383 6.55 7.05 5.06
N GLY A 384 7.59 6.21 5.14
CA GLY A 384 7.66 4.97 4.36
C GLY A 384 6.59 3.93 4.73
N VAL A 385 6.07 3.99 5.96
CA VAL A 385 4.98 3.12 6.42
C VAL A 385 3.62 3.66 5.96
N TYR A 386 3.46 4.99 5.95
CA TYR A 386 2.30 5.65 5.37
C TYR A 386 2.17 5.40 3.86
N THR A 387 3.27 5.46 3.10
CA THR A 387 3.24 5.23 1.64
C THR A 387 2.90 3.79 1.28
N THR A 388 3.47 2.82 2.00
CA THR A 388 3.11 1.39 1.84
C THR A 388 1.66 1.12 2.26
N TYR A 389 1.17 1.72 3.36
CA TYR A 389 -0.24 1.63 3.77
C TYR A 389 -1.19 2.23 2.72
N PHE A 390 -0.84 3.40 2.16
CA PHE A 390 -1.63 4.05 1.13
C PHE A 390 -1.73 3.18 -0.13
N ILE A 391 -0.59 2.75 -0.68
CA ILE A 391 -0.57 1.88 -1.87
C ILE A 391 -1.39 0.60 -1.61
N ARG A 392 -1.16 -0.07 -0.47
CA ARG A 392 -1.92 -1.26 -0.06
C ARG A 392 -3.43 -1.00 -0.06
N SER A 393 -3.86 0.08 0.59
CA SER A 393 -5.27 0.46 0.68
C SER A 393 -5.88 0.74 -0.70
N ARG A 394 -5.13 1.41 -1.58
CA ARG A 394 -5.60 1.70 -2.94
C ARG A 394 -5.74 0.43 -3.78
N VAL A 395 -4.78 -0.51 -3.70
CA VAL A 395 -4.91 -1.83 -4.32
C VAL A 395 -6.14 -2.58 -3.78
N GLU A 396 -6.35 -2.59 -2.47
CA GLU A 396 -7.54 -3.17 -1.81
C GLU A 396 -8.88 -2.48 -2.18
N GLY A 397 -8.84 -1.36 -2.92
CA GLY A 397 -10.03 -0.68 -3.43
C GLY A 397 -10.57 0.42 -2.51
N ILE A 398 -9.89 0.74 -1.40
CA ILE A 398 -10.24 1.87 -0.54
C ILE A 398 -10.03 3.17 -1.33
N PRO A 399 -11.06 4.02 -1.56
CA PRO A 399 -10.96 5.15 -2.47
C PRO A 399 -10.02 6.25 -1.97
N PHE A 400 -9.41 7.01 -2.88
CA PHE A 400 -8.49 8.12 -2.55
C PHE A 400 -9.11 9.14 -1.60
N SER A 401 -10.41 9.43 -1.75
CA SER A 401 -11.20 10.31 -0.89
C SER A 401 -11.17 9.94 0.60
N ARG A 402 -10.86 8.68 0.97
CA ARG A 402 -10.64 8.26 2.36
C ARG A 402 -9.45 8.99 3.01
N PHE A 403 -8.44 9.36 2.22
CA PHE A 403 -7.25 10.07 2.65
C PHE A 403 -7.44 11.60 2.61
N LEU A 404 -8.43 12.10 1.85
CA LEU A 404 -8.78 13.53 1.79
C LEU A 404 -9.63 14.03 2.96
N ASN A 405 -10.32 13.14 3.68
CA ASN A 405 -11.35 13.53 4.66
C ASN A 405 -11.04 13.15 6.11
N ARG A 406 -10.14 12.18 6.35
CA ARG A 406 -9.87 11.65 7.69
C ARG A 406 -8.39 11.38 7.93
N ARG A 407 -7.83 12.10 8.90
CA ARG A 407 -6.47 11.89 9.41
C ARG A 407 -6.26 10.41 9.79
N LEU A 408 -5.07 9.90 9.48
CA LEU A 408 -4.56 8.63 9.98
C LEU A 408 -3.46 8.98 10.99
N PRO A 409 -3.48 8.44 12.23
CA PRO A 409 -2.49 8.79 13.25
C PRO A 409 -1.31 7.82 13.24
N ASP A 410 -0.15 8.31 13.71
CA ASP A 410 1.12 7.58 13.68
C ASP A 410 1.11 6.27 14.48
N SER A 411 0.30 6.20 15.55
CA SER A 411 0.10 4.97 16.33
C SER A 411 -0.45 3.80 15.51
N VAL A 412 -1.27 4.07 14.50
CA VAL A 412 -1.77 3.05 13.56
C VAL A 412 -0.65 2.62 12.61
N MET A 413 0.20 3.54 12.15
CA MET A 413 1.35 3.19 11.30
C MET A 413 2.43 2.40 12.07
N ILE A 414 2.71 2.78 13.32
CA ILE A 414 3.63 2.05 14.21
C ILE A 414 3.14 0.60 14.39
N SER A 415 1.83 0.40 14.59
CA SER A 415 1.23 -0.94 14.63
C SER A 415 1.30 -1.65 13.27
N TYR A 416 1.07 -0.94 12.17
CA TYR A 416 1.08 -1.47 10.81
C TYR A 416 2.45 -2.05 10.38
N ARG A 417 3.56 -1.62 10.99
CA ARG A 417 4.89 -2.23 10.80
C ARG A 417 4.91 -3.75 11.06
N ARG A 418 4.05 -4.27 11.94
CA ARG A 418 3.89 -5.71 12.21
C ARG A 418 3.17 -6.47 11.09
N HIS A 419 2.44 -5.77 10.23
CA HIS A 419 1.84 -6.33 9.03
C HIS A 419 2.84 -6.37 7.87
N LEU A 420 3.78 -5.41 7.82
CA LEU A 420 4.79 -5.30 6.77
C LEU A 420 6.00 -6.23 6.95
N PHE A 421 6.56 -6.30 8.16
CA PHE A 421 7.88 -6.90 8.39
C PHE A 421 7.82 -8.13 9.29
N SER A 422 8.68 -9.11 8.99
CA SER A 422 8.96 -10.27 9.83
C SER A 422 9.66 -9.87 11.14
N SER A 423 9.63 -10.73 12.16
CA SER A 423 10.30 -10.51 13.45
C SER A 423 11.81 -10.74 13.45
N ARG A 424 12.45 -10.83 12.27
CA ARG A 424 13.86 -11.19 12.14
C ARG A 424 14.80 -10.09 12.68
N LYS A 425 15.24 -10.22 13.94
CA LYS A 425 16.56 -9.82 14.48
C LYS A 425 16.68 -10.14 15.96
#